data_AF-A0A940ZNS1-F1
#
_entry.id   AF-A0A940ZNS1-F1
#
_cell.length_a   1.000
_cell.length_b   1.000
_cell.length_c   1.000
_cell.angle_alpha   90.00
_cell.angle_beta   90.00
_cell.angle_gamma   90.00
#
_symmetry.space_group_name_H-M   'P 1'
#
loop_
_entity.id
_entity.type
_entity.pdbx_description
1 polymer ?
#
loop_
_entity_poly.entity_id
_entity_poly.type
_entity_poly.pdbx_seq_one_letter_code
_entity_poly.pdbx_strand_id
1 'polypeptide(L)'
;MFTVLLTVAVFFFPYASEAARLKPLHTGTDVKGLTFEEFWAKAREEAAGWGGPRLRVRRIISLAVVGFDSRNGRSPAWEAQFVRCDKAQTGDEEESTAVKTCKGKTMTLRLIETGVTGKATGLQISKETHFRGFAIPLERITITPQKAEDAANSYRQYNPVETDTYAYELKYDQRKDTPVWVIKRTCGYKGKAEGRCTQGDYWIVKVDAESGEVIKPEKREKSKKSSQPPIEKQEEE
;
A
#
# COMPACT_ATOMS: atom_id res chain seq x y z
N MET A 1 -15.29 -41.50 -38.71
CA MET A 1 -13.88 -41.22 -38.36
C MET A 1 -13.76 -39.72 -38.14
N PHE A 2 -13.67 -39.30 -36.89
CA PHE A 2 -13.55 -37.90 -36.47
C PHE A 2 -12.10 -37.63 -36.07
N THR A 3 -11.47 -36.62 -36.68
CA THR A 3 -10.24 -36.02 -36.16
C THR A 3 -10.47 -34.53 -36.00
N VAL A 4 -10.85 -34.17 -34.77
CA VAL A 4 -10.89 -32.81 -34.25
C VAL A 4 -9.50 -32.51 -33.71
N LEU A 5 -8.77 -31.58 -34.33
CA LEU A 5 -7.55 -31.02 -33.74
C LEU A 5 -7.94 -29.80 -32.90
N LEU A 6 -7.87 -29.96 -31.58
CA LEU A 6 -8.27 -28.98 -30.58
C LEU A 6 -7.00 -28.36 -30.00
N THR A 7 -6.54 -27.24 -30.56
CA THR A 7 -5.46 -26.43 -29.98
C THR A 7 -6.02 -25.52 -28.89
N VAL A 8 -5.84 -25.93 -27.63
CA VAL A 8 -6.11 -25.11 -26.44
C VAL A 8 -4.97 -24.08 -26.31
N ALA A 9 -5.19 -22.86 -26.81
CA ALA A 9 -4.35 -21.72 -26.46
C ALA A 9 -4.79 -21.20 -25.09
N VAL A 10 -4.08 -21.61 -24.05
CA VAL A 10 -4.18 -21.04 -22.71
C VAL A 10 -3.61 -19.61 -22.78
N PHE A 11 -4.48 -18.63 -23.02
CA PHE A 11 -4.16 -17.23 -22.76
C PHE A 11 -4.08 -17.03 -21.24
N PHE A 12 -2.88 -17.24 -20.71
CA PHE A 12 -2.43 -16.62 -19.49
C PHE A 12 -2.58 -15.10 -19.66
N PHE A 13 -3.62 -14.51 -19.09
CA PHE A 13 -3.66 -13.08 -18.82
C PHE A 13 -2.91 -12.84 -17.50
N PRO A 14 -1.68 -12.30 -17.52
CA PRO A 14 -1.12 -11.73 -16.31
C PRO A 14 -1.92 -10.46 -16.04
N TYR A 15 -2.72 -10.47 -14.98
CA TYR A 15 -3.13 -9.24 -14.31
C TYR A 15 -1.86 -8.58 -13.73
N ALA A 16 -1.08 -7.95 -14.62
CA ALA A 16 -0.14 -6.94 -14.23
C ALA A 16 -0.98 -5.81 -13.64
N SER A 17 -1.05 -5.76 -12.31
CA SER A 17 -1.54 -4.58 -11.61
C SER A 17 -0.49 -3.48 -11.79
N GLU A 18 -0.42 -2.94 -13.00
CA GLU A 18 0.25 -1.69 -13.28
C GLU A 18 -0.56 -0.64 -12.52
N ALA A 19 -0.05 -0.25 -11.36
CA ALA A 19 -0.63 0.83 -10.57
C ALA A 19 -0.80 2.02 -11.52
N ALA A 20 -2.05 2.39 -11.80
CA ALA A 20 -2.41 3.39 -12.81
C ALA A 20 -1.58 4.66 -12.61
N ARG A 21 -0.55 4.83 -13.43
CA ARG A 21 0.36 5.99 -13.38
C ARG A 21 -0.46 7.25 -13.70
N LEU A 22 -0.46 8.22 -12.81
CA LEU A 22 -1.11 9.50 -13.07
C LEU A 22 -0.29 10.30 -14.10
N LYS A 23 -0.98 11.07 -14.95
CA LYS A 23 -0.39 11.87 -16.02
C LYS A 23 0.55 12.96 -15.46
N PRO A 24 1.53 13.44 -16.25
CA PRO A 24 2.55 14.39 -15.82
C PRO A 24 1.96 15.75 -15.40
N LEU A 25 2.72 16.48 -14.58
CA LEU A 25 2.43 17.88 -14.24
C LEU A 25 2.45 18.76 -15.50
N HIS A 26 1.62 19.81 -15.53
CA HIS A 26 1.69 20.79 -16.61
C HIS A 26 3.04 21.50 -16.52
N THR A 27 3.82 21.52 -17.60
CA THR A 27 4.98 22.41 -17.71
C THR A 27 4.49 23.85 -17.50
N GLY A 28 4.85 24.46 -16.36
CA GLY A 28 4.48 25.84 -16.02
C GLY A 28 3.68 26.02 -14.73
N THR A 29 3.24 24.96 -14.05
CA THR A 29 2.64 25.07 -12.71
C THR A 29 3.22 24.01 -11.79
N ASP A 30 4.14 24.42 -10.91
CA ASP A 30 4.68 23.54 -9.88
C ASP A 30 3.57 23.25 -8.88
N VAL A 31 3.05 22.02 -8.88
CA VAL A 31 2.16 21.60 -7.79
C VAL A 31 2.98 21.51 -6.51
N LYS A 32 2.45 22.06 -5.42
CA LYS A 32 3.17 22.08 -4.15
C LYS A 32 3.23 20.69 -3.53
N GLY A 33 2.24 19.85 -3.81
CA GLY A 33 1.99 18.61 -3.09
C GLY A 33 1.21 18.88 -1.81
N LEU A 34 0.20 18.05 -1.58
CA LEU A 34 -0.58 18.03 -0.34
C LEU A 34 0.16 17.25 0.73
N THR A 35 0.20 17.78 1.95
CA THR A 35 0.66 16.98 3.09
C THR A 35 -0.36 15.90 3.41
N PHE A 36 0.09 14.85 4.08
CA PHE A 36 -0.82 13.82 4.56
C PHE A 36 -1.89 14.41 5.49
N GLU A 37 -1.54 15.35 6.35
CA GLU A 37 -2.44 15.97 7.33
C GLU A 37 -3.55 16.78 6.66
N GLU A 38 -3.21 17.57 5.63
CA GLU A 38 -4.18 18.33 4.82
C GLU A 38 -5.20 17.40 4.17
N PHE A 39 -4.72 16.28 3.61
CA PHE A 39 -5.57 15.24 3.05
C PHE A 39 -6.39 14.54 4.13
N TRP A 40 -5.76 14.14 5.23
CA TRP A 40 -6.34 13.27 6.25
C TRP A 40 -7.41 13.98 7.07
N ALA A 41 -7.26 15.29 7.31
CA ALA A 41 -8.30 16.09 7.92
C ALA A 41 -9.57 16.09 7.06
N LYS A 42 -9.45 16.47 5.78
CA LYS A 42 -10.58 16.51 4.83
C LYS A 42 -11.22 15.14 4.62
N ALA A 43 -10.40 14.11 4.43
CA ALA A 43 -10.88 12.76 4.21
C ALA A 43 -11.65 12.22 5.42
N ARG A 44 -11.21 12.52 6.65
CA ARG A 44 -11.92 12.10 7.86
C ARG A 44 -13.21 12.85 8.08
N GLU A 45 -13.25 14.15 7.82
CA GLU A 45 -14.47 14.96 7.94
C GLU A 45 -15.58 14.41 7.04
N GLU A 46 -15.27 14.18 5.76
CA GLU A 46 -16.20 13.64 4.77
C GLU A 46 -16.64 12.21 5.11
N ALA A 47 -15.69 11.37 5.54
CA ALA A 47 -15.98 9.99 5.91
C ALA A 47 -16.75 9.86 7.24
N ALA A 48 -16.60 10.81 8.17
CA ALA A 48 -17.30 10.81 9.45
C ALA A 48 -18.82 10.94 9.25
N GLY A 49 -19.26 11.79 8.31
CA GLY A 49 -20.67 11.90 7.93
C GLY A 49 -21.28 10.60 7.37
N TRP A 50 -20.44 9.71 6.83
CA TRP A 50 -20.86 8.45 6.22
C TRP A 50 -20.80 7.23 7.15
N GLY A 51 -19.70 7.07 7.88
CA GLY A 51 -19.41 5.86 8.69
C GLY A 51 -19.63 6.01 10.19
N GLY A 52 -19.69 7.24 10.70
CA GLY A 52 -19.81 7.55 12.13
C GLY A 52 -18.81 6.75 12.99
N PRO A 53 -19.24 6.19 14.14
CA PRO A 53 -18.36 5.43 15.04
C PRO A 53 -17.92 4.06 14.48
N ARG A 54 -18.51 3.60 13.38
CA ARG A 54 -18.18 2.31 12.74
C ARG A 54 -17.17 2.45 11.60
N LEU A 55 -16.72 3.69 11.36
CA LEU A 55 -15.76 4.02 10.34
C LEU A 55 -14.42 3.36 10.65
N ARG A 56 -13.83 2.76 9.62
CA ARG A 56 -12.51 2.14 9.62
C ARG A 56 -11.82 2.47 8.30
N VAL A 57 -10.52 2.19 8.23
CA VAL A 57 -9.69 2.43 7.06
C VAL A 57 -9.17 1.10 6.55
N ARG A 58 -9.37 0.82 5.27
CA ARG A 58 -8.77 -0.36 4.63
C ARG A 58 -7.35 -0.08 4.16
N ARG A 59 -7.13 1.10 3.60
CA ARG A 59 -5.90 1.47 2.90
C ARG A 59 -5.81 2.99 2.79
N ILE A 60 -4.59 3.52 2.84
CA ILE A 60 -4.26 4.89 2.42
C ILE A 60 -3.05 4.81 1.50
N ILE A 61 -3.06 5.54 0.38
CA ILE A 61 -1.93 5.60 -0.55
C ILE A 61 -1.66 7.00 -1.06
N SER A 62 -0.38 7.32 -1.27
CA SER A 62 0.04 8.37 -2.17
C SER A 62 0.02 7.85 -3.60
N LEU A 63 -0.67 8.55 -4.50
CA LEU A 63 -0.67 8.21 -5.93
C LEU A 63 0.51 8.85 -6.64
N ALA A 64 1.30 8.05 -7.35
CA ALA A 64 2.46 8.54 -8.09
C ALA A 64 2.03 9.47 -9.24
N VAL A 65 2.58 10.69 -9.26
CA VAL A 65 2.43 11.67 -10.34
C VAL A 65 3.80 11.87 -10.99
N VAL A 66 3.86 11.71 -12.31
CA VAL A 66 5.12 11.84 -13.06
C VAL A 66 5.64 13.27 -12.94
N GLY A 67 6.92 13.40 -12.62
CA GLY A 67 7.59 14.69 -12.44
C GLY A 67 7.45 15.29 -11.03
N PHE A 68 6.63 14.70 -10.16
CA PHE A 68 6.55 15.12 -8.76
C PHE A 68 7.53 14.34 -7.88
N ASP A 69 8.16 15.05 -6.96
CA ASP A 69 9.04 14.49 -5.93
C ASP A 69 8.26 14.33 -4.63
N SER A 70 7.93 13.08 -4.31
CA SER A 70 7.06 12.72 -3.19
C SER A 70 7.77 12.64 -1.82
N ARG A 71 8.82 13.41 -1.56
CA ARG A 71 9.49 13.45 -0.23
C ARG A 71 8.66 14.10 0.88
N ASN A 72 9.06 13.87 2.12
CA ASN A 72 8.52 14.49 3.33
C ASN A 72 7.02 14.20 3.56
N GLY A 73 6.56 12.99 3.21
CA GLY A 73 5.16 12.62 3.33
C GLY A 73 4.20 13.46 2.47
N ARG A 74 4.66 13.97 1.32
CA ARG A 74 3.85 14.81 0.42
C ARG A 74 3.46 14.07 -0.85
N SER A 75 2.25 14.34 -1.32
CA SER A 75 1.76 13.84 -2.60
C SER A 75 0.74 14.83 -3.20
N PRO A 76 0.79 15.10 -4.52
CA PRO A 76 -0.25 15.88 -5.20
C PRO A 76 -1.57 15.11 -5.30
N ALA A 77 -1.56 13.81 -5.02
CA ALA A 77 -2.76 12.99 -5.00
C ALA A 77 -2.70 11.94 -3.89
N TRP A 78 -3.69 11.97 -3.00
CA TRP A 78 -3.87 11.00 -1.93
C TRP A 78 -5.19 10.26 -2.11
N GLU A 79 -5.22 9.01 -1.69
CA GLU A 79 -6.41 8.18 -1.70
C GLU A 79 -6.53 7.41 -0.39
N ALA A 80 -7.73 7.42 0.20
CA ALA A 80 -8.08 6.59 1.34
C ALA A 80 -9.33 5.78 1.02
N GLN A 81 -9.25 4.48 1.32
CA GLN A 81 -10.39 3.59 1.25
C GLN A 81 -10.96 3.43 2.66
N PHE A 82 -12.12 4.03 2.88
CA PHE A 82 -12.88 3.93 4.12
C PHE A 82 -13.84 2.75 4.07
N VAL A 83 -14.14 2.21 5.24
CA VAL A 83 -15.02 1.08 5.43
C VAL A 83 -15.97 1.39 6.59
N ARG A 84 -17.27 1.26 6.34
CA ARG A 84 -18.28 1.21 7.40
C ARG A 84 -18.59 -0.25 7.68
N CYS A 85 -18.25 -0.71 8.87
CA CYS A 85 -18.50 -2.10 9.26
C CYS A 85 -19.89 -2.24 9.86
N ASP A 86 -20.73 -3.06 9.25
CA ASP A 86 -22.11 -3.29 9.71
C ASP A 86 -22.15 -4.30 10.87
N LYS A 87 -21.19 -5.24 10.91
CA LYS A 87 -20.93 -6.16 12.03
C LYS A 87 -19.44 -6.24 12.30
N ALA A 88 -18.99 -5.81 13.48
CA ALA A 88 -17.73 -6.26 14.04
C ALA A 88 -18.05 -7.55 14.79
N GLN A 89 -17.50 -8.70 14.39
CA GLN A 89 -17.51 -9.87 15.26
C GLN A 89 -16.55 -9.58 16.41
N THR A 90 -17.06 -8.97 17.49
CA THR A 90 -16.53 -9.18 18.82
C THR A 90 -17.04 -10.55 19.22
N GLY A 91 -16.22 -11.59 19.00
CA GLY A 91 -16.49 -12.89 19.59
C GLY A 91 -16.28 -12.76 21.10
N ASP A 92 -17.35 -12.93 21.85
CA ASP A 92 -17.25 -13.44 23.20
C ASP A 92 -16.72 -14.88 23.14
N GLU A 93 -15.88 -15.21 24.12
CA GLU A 93 -15.48 -16.53 24.58
C GLU A 93 -14.51 -17.38 23.70
N GLU A 94 -13.35 -17.62 24.34
CA GLU A 94 -12.42 -18.74 24.21
C GLU A 94 -11.73 -19.04 22.85
N GLU A 95 -10.39 -18.98 22.91
CA GLU A 95 -9.44 -19.66 22.01
C GLU A 95 -9.75 -19.66 20.51
N SER A 96 -9.74 -18.48 19.87
CA SER A 96 -9.18 -18.43 18.52
C SER A 96 -8.63 -17.04 18.20
N THR A 97 -7.46 -17.01 17.58
CA THR A 97 -6.86 -15.85 16.90
C THR A 97 -7.65 -15.48 15.64
N ALA A 98 -8.98 -15.36 15.77
CA ALA A 98 -9.90 -15.07 14.69
C ALA A 98 -9.71 -13.61 14.26
N VAL A 99 -8.90 -13.45 13.21
CA VAL A 99 -8.57 -12.18 12.58
C VAL A 99 -9.87 -11.39 12.32
N LYS A 100 -10.01 -10.22 12.98
CA LYS A 100 -11.22 -9.39 13.02
C LYS A 100 -11.59 -8.87 11.62
N THR A 101 -12.32 -9.69 10.88
CA THR A 101 -12.75 -9.39 9.51
C THR A 101 -14.00 -8.51 9.56
N CYS A 102 -13.94 -7.34 8.96
CA CYS A 102 -15.07 -6.44 8.81
C CYS A 102 -15.94 -6.83 7.62
N LYS A 103 -17.26 -6.80 7.80
CA LYS A 103 -18.26 -6.89 6.73
C LYS A 103 -19.08 -5.60 6.71
N GLY A 104 -19.25 -5.00 5.53
CA GLY A 104 -20.12 -3.85 5.35
C GLY A 104 -19.98 -3.17 3.99
N LYS A 105 -19.74 -1.86 4.00
CA LYS A 105 -19.60 -1.04 2.79
C LYS A 105 -18.25 -0.33 2.76
N THR A 106 -17.73 -0.07 1.56
CA THR A 106 -16.52 0.73 1.35
C THR A 106 -16.77 1.88 0.40
N MET A 107 -16.06 2.97 0.65
CA MET A 107 -16.03 4.21 -0.11
C MET A 107 -14.56 4.61 -0.28
N THR A 108 -14.21 5.12 -1.45
CA THR A 108 -12.87 5.66 -1.71
C THR A 108 -12.96 7.17 -1.81
N LEU A 109 -12.19 7.87 -0.97
CA LEU A 109 -11.98 9.30 -1.04
C LEU A 109 -10.62 9.57 -1.66
N ARG A 110 -10.60 10.39 -2.71
CA ARG A 110 -9.36 10.80 -3.37
C ARG A 110 -9.30 12.32 -3.43
N LEU A 111 -8.22 12.90 -2.94
CA LEU A 111 -7.97 14.33 -3.04
C LEU A 111 -6.83 14.56 -4.01
N ILE A 112 -7.08 15.33 -5.07
CA ILE A 112 -6.09 15.67 -6.09
C ILE A 112 -5.89 17.18 -6.09
N GLU A 113 -4.65 17.63 -5.97
CA GLU A 113 -4.30 19.05 -6.02
C GLU A 113 -4.62 19.66 -7.40
N THR A 114 -4.99 20.94 -7.40
CA THR A 114 -5.12 21.74 -8.63
C THR A 114 -3.78 21.79 -9.37
N GLY A 115 -3.78 21.51 -10.68
CA GLY A 115 -2.57 21.49 -11.51
C GLY A 115 -2.10 20.10 -11.95
N VAL A 116 -2.64 19.02 -11.36
CA VAL A 116 -2.46 17.66 -11.88
C VAL A 116 -3.27 17.48 -13.16
N THR A 117 -2.61 17.29 -14.30
CA THR A 117 -3.30 17.26 -15.61
C THR A 117 -4.05 15.94 -15.86
N GLY A 118 -5.09 16.02 -16.70
CA GLY A 118 -5.79 14.85 -17.22
C GLY A 118 -6.62 14.07 -16.20
N LYS A 119 -6.89 14.66 -15.02
CA LYS A 119 -7.87 14.18 -14.03
C LYS A 119 -8.66 15.35 -13.48
N ALA A 120 -9.88 15.08 -13.01
CA ALA A 120 -10.63 16.04 -12.21
C ALA A 120 -9.84 16.34 -10.92
N THR A 121 -9.63 17.61 -10.60
CA THR A 121 -8.96 18.02 -9.37
C THR A 121 -9.97 18.18 -8.23
N GLY A 122 -9.49 18.33 -7.00
CA GLY A 122 -10.33 18.42 -5.80
C GLY A 122 -10.66 17.06 -5.20
N LEU A 123 -11.65 17.06 -4.31
CA LEU A 123 -12.12 15.86 -3.63
C LEU A 123 -13.04 15.04 -4.54
N GLN A 124 -12.75 13.77 -4.67
CA GLN A 124 -13.56 12.79 -5.38
C GLN A 124 -14.00 11.69 -4.43
N ILE A 125 -15.28 11.35 -4.49
CA ILE A 125 -15.90 10.31 -3.67
C ILE A 125 -16.43 9.23 -4.59
N SER A 126 -15.98 7.99 -4.40
CA SER A 126 -16.51 6.86 -5.16
C SER A 126 -17.93 6.49 -4.69
N LYS A 127 -18.68 5.82 -5.56
CA LYS A 127 -19.89 5.11 -5.13
C LYS A 127 -19.55 4.06 -4.06
N GLU A 128 -20.52 3.77 -3.20
CA GLU A 128 -20.39 2.70 -2.23
C GLU A 128 -20.33 1.34 -2.92
N THR A 129 -19.48 0.46 -2.40
CA THR A 129 -19.40 -0.94 -2.82
C THR A 129 -19.43 -1.86 -1.61
N HIS A 130 -19.81 -3.12 -1.82
CA HIS A 130 -19.78 -4.11 -0.74
C HIS A 130 -18.33 -4.40 -0.31
N PHE A 131 -18.10 -4.55 0.98
CA PHE A 131 -16.79 -4.83 1.53
C PHE A 131 -16.81 -6.01 2.50
N ARG A 132 -15.82 -6.89 2.35
CA ARG A 132 -15.47 -7.92 3.32
C ARG A 132 -13.95 -8.04 3.38
N GLY A 133 -13.38 -7.81 4.56
CA GLY A 133 -11.92 -7.88 4.74
C GLY A 133 -11.47 -7.16 6.01
N PHE A 134 -10.16 -7.00 6.16
CA PHE A 134 -9.59 -6.32 7.31
C PHE A 134 -9.68 -4.81 7.16
N ALA A 135 -10.01 -4.14 8.25
CA ALA A 135 -10.08 -2.69 8.31
C ALA A 135 -9.52 -2.21 9.65
N ILE A 136 -8.78 -1.12 9.60
CA ILE A 136 -8.01 -0.53 10.68
C ILE A 136 -8.90 0.53 11.35
N PRO A 137 -9.15 0.45 12.67
CA PRO A 137 -9.72 1.56 13.42
C PRO A 137 -8.90 2.85 13.24
N LEU A 138 -9.58 4.00 13.10
CA LEU A 138 -8.90 5.26 12.73
C LEU A 138 -7.91 5.71 13.80
N GLU A 139 -8.23 5.44 15.07
CA GLU A 139 -7.43 5.74 16.25
C GLU A 139 -6.09 5.00 16.30
N ARG A 140 -5.97 3.88 15.58
CA ARG A 140 -4.72 3.10 15.46
C ARG A 140 -3.74 3.69 14.43
N ILE A 141 -4.09 4.78 13.76
CA ILE A 141 -3.21 5.45 12.78
C ILE A 141 -2.65 6.71 13.43
N THR A 142 -1.58 6.56 14.21
CA THR A 142 -0.97 7.65 15.00
C THR A 142 0.24 8.26 14.30
N ILE A 143 0.98 7.44 13.55
CA ILE A 143 2.20 7.84 12.84
C ILE A 143 1.84 8.33 11.44
N THR A 144 2.39 9.49 11.07
CA THR A 144 2.20 10.08 9.75
C THR A 144 3.19 9.47 8.74
N PRO A 145 2.89 9.51 7.43
CA PRO A 145 3.81 9.06 6.39
C PRO A 145 5.19 9.71 6.48
N GLN A 146 5.29 10.99 6.82
CA GLN A 146 6.55 11.69 6.99
C GLN A 146 7.38 11.10 8.15
N LYS A 147 6.76 10.91 9.32
CA LYS A 147 7.47 10.27 10.45
C LYS A 147 7.91 8.84 10.13
N ALA A 148 7.08 8.10 9.39
CA ALA A 148 7.44 6.76 8.93
C ALA A 148 8.56 6.78 7.88
N GLU A 149 8.62 7.80 7.02
CA GLU A 149 9.73 8.05 6.10
C GLU A 149 11.03 8.31 6.86
N ASP A 150 11.00 9.18 7.87
CA ASP A 150 12.17 9.50 8.71
C ASP A 150 12.70 8.26 9.42
N ALA A 151 11.80 7.44 10.01
CA ALA A 151 12.16 6.16 10.63
C ALA A 151 12.78 5.19 9.61
N ALA A 152 12.23 5.13 8.39
CA ALA A 152 12.76 4.29 7.32
C ALA A 152 14.15 4.74 6.84
N ASN A 153 14.36 6.04 6.67
CA ASN A 153 15.65 6.62 6.28
C ASN A 153 16.71 6.38 7.35
N SER A 154 16.38 6.62 8.62
CA SER A 154 17.26 6.37 9.76
C SER A 154 17.67 4.90 9.84
N TYR A 155 16.71 3.97 9.70
CA TYR A 155 17.00 2.52 9.69
C TYR A 155 17.92 2.10 8.54
N ARG A 156 17.80 2.75 7.38
CA ARG A 156 18.65 2.47 6.21
C ARG A 156 19.96 3.24 6.24
N GLN A 157 20.18 4.10 7.25
CA GLN A 157 21.29 5.06 7.30
C GLN A 157 21.39 5.87 5.99
N TYR A 158 20.23 6.22 5.45
CA TYR A 158 20.09 6.83 4.13
C TYR A 158 19.79 8.31 4.25
N ASN A 159 20.52 9.13 3.49
CA ASN A 159 20.29 10.57 3.38
C ASN A 159 19.51 10.85 2.08
N PRO A 160 18.25 11.29 2.16
CA PRO A 160 17.45 11.59 0.99
C PRO A 160 18.06 12.69 0.13
N VAL A 161 17.99 12.52 -1.19
CA VAL A 161 18.43 13.51 -2.17
C VAL A 161 17.27 13.98 -3.04
N GLU A 162 17.41 15.15 -3.69
CA GLU A 162 16.36 15.75 -4.52
C GLU A 162 15.94 14.92 -5.75
N THR A 163 16.73 13.91 -6.09
CA THR A 163 16.43 13.01 -7.19
C THR A 163 15.65 11.78 -6.76
N ASP A 164 15.33 11.64 -5.47
CA ASP A 164 14.53 10.56 -4.93
C ASP A 164 13.04 10.75 -5.21
N THR A 165 12.29 9.67 -5.10
CA THR A 165 10.83 9.75 -5.00
C THR A 165 10.34 8.65 -4.07
N TYR A 166 9.34 8.98 -3.26
CA TYR A 166 8.80 8.08 -2.25
C TYR A 166 7.35 7.73 -2.57
N ALA A 167 6.94 6.53 -2.20
CA ALA A 167 5.55 6.13 -2.18
C ALA A 167 5.19 5.62 -0.79
N TYR A 168 4.04 6.09 -0.31
CA TYR A 168 3.49 5.80 1.00
C TYR A 168 2.24 4.94 0.84
N GLU A 169 2.18 3.85 1.59
CA GLU A 169 0.99 3.01 1.61
C GLU A 169 0.73 2.46 3.01
N LEU A 170 -0.41 2.81 3.59
CA LEU A 170 -0.92 2.19 4.80
C LEU A 170 -1.68 0.91 4.44
N LYS A 171 -1.30 -0.21 5.05
CA LYS A 171 -2.03 -1.48 4.98
C LYS A 171 -2.15 -2.10 6.37
N TYR A 172 -2.91 -3.18 6.46
CA TYR A 172 -3.01 -4.00 7.66
C TYR A 172 -2.22 -5.29 7.48
N ASP A 173 -1.27 -5.56 8.39
CA ASP A 173 -0.57 -6.84 8.48
C ASP A 173 -1.39 -7.80 9.35
N GLN A 174 -2.04 -8.75 8.67
CA GLN A 174 -2.95 -9.72 9.29
C GLN A 174 -2.23 -10.69 10.23
N ARG A 175 -0.94 -10.93 10.02
CA ARG A 175 -0.19 -11.91 10.81
C ARG A 175 0.15 -11.39 12.19
N LYS A 176 0.33 -10.07 12.29
CA LYS A 176 0.78 -9.38 13.51
C LYS A 176 -0.31 -8.50 14.14
N ASP A 177 -1.50 -8.46 13.53
CA ASP A 177 -2.57 -7.52 13.89
C ASP A 177 -2.04 -6.08 14.01
N THR A 178 -1.31 -5.62 13.00
CA THR A 178 -0.63 -4.31 13.04
C THR A 178 -0.95 -3.47 11.81
N PRO A 179 -1.33 -2.20 11.95
CA PRO A 179 -1.35 -1.26 10.83
C PRO A 179 0.08 -0.88 10.47
N VAL A 180 0.39 -0.86 9.17
CA VAL A 180 1.76 -0.73 8.67
C VAL A 180 1.82 0.29 7.57
N TRP A 181 2.69 1.29 7.74
CA TRP A 181 3.18 2.13 6.66
C TRP A 181 4.25 1.38 5.88
N VAL A 182 4.02 1.22 4.58
CA VAL A 182 5.00 0.73 3.62
C VAL A 182 5.60 1.94 2.93
N ILE A 183 6.86 2.22 3.23
CA ILE A 183 7.64 3.30 2.62
C ILE A 183 8.50 2.71 1.52
N LYS A 184 8.28 3.16 0.28
CA LYS A 184 9.08 2.75 -0.86
C LYS A 184 9.82 3.96 -1.43
N ARG A 185 11.15 3.98 -1.31
CA ARG A 185 12.01 4.91 -2.03
C ARG A 185 12.36 4.33 -3.39
N THR A 186 12.29 5.14 -4.43
CA THR A 186 12.79 4.81 -5.78
C THR A 186 13.55 6.00 -6.38
N CYS A 187 14.22 5.77 -7.50
CA CYS A 187 14.78 6.84 -8.33
C CYS A 187 13.66 7.70 -8.96
N GLY A 188 13.67 9.00 -8.67
CA GLY A 188 12.74 10.00 -9.17
C GLY A 188 12.94 10.34 -10.65
N TYR A 189 12.05 11.18 -11.20
CA TYR A 189 12.06 11.52 -12.62
C TYR A 189 13.34 12.28 -13.03
N LYS A 190 13.72 13.31 -12.28
CA LYS A 190 14.96 14.08 -12.51
C LYS A 190 16.20 13.19 -12.42
N GLY A 191 16.27 12.34 -11.39
CA GLY A 191 17.38 11.39 -11.22
C GLY A 191 17.57 10.43 -12.40
N LYS A 192 16.46 9.95 -12.97
CA LYS A 192 16.49 9.12 -14.19
C LYS A 192 16.93 9.91 -15.42
N ALA A 193 16.39 11.11 -15.61
CA ALA A 193 16.72 11.96 -16.76
C ALA A 193 18.19 12.39 -16.76
N GLU A 194 18.76 12.63 -15.57
CA GLU A 194 20.16 13.04 -15.38
C GLU A 194 21.15 11.85 -15.28
N GLY A 195 20.66 10.61 -15.37
CA GLY A 195 21.50 9.41 -15.26
C GLY A 195 22.11 9.18 -13.87
N ARG A 196 21.61 9.84 -12.83
CA ARG A 196 22.14 9.78 -11.46
C ARG A 196 21.72 8.54 -10.67
N CYS A 197 20.66 7.86 -11.11
CA CYS A 197 20.22 6.59 -10.53
C CYS A 197 19.47 5.72 -11.53
N THR A 198 19.37 4.42 -11.24
CA THR A 198 18.68 3.46 -12.09
C THR A 198 17.35 3.00 -11.49
N GLN A 199 16.48 2.35 -12.28
CA GLN A 199 15.22 1.79 -11.75
C GLN A 199 15.44 0.71 -10.66
N GLY A 200 16.61 0.07 -10.65
CA GLY A 200 16.98 -0.93 -9.64
C GLY A 200 17.31 -0.34 -8.27
N ASP A 201 17.61 0.97 -8.19
CA ASP A 201 17.86 1.65 -6.92
C ASP A 201 16.55 1.96 -6.20
N TYR A 202 16.03 0.95 -5.52
CA TYR A 202 14.88 1.11 -4.64
C TYR A 202 15.04 0.30 -3.37
N TRP A 203 14.32 0.74 -2.36
CA TRP A 203 14.14 -0.05 -1.15
C TRP A 203 12.74 0.14 -0.60
N ILE A 204 12.33 -0.83 0.20
CA ILE A 204 11.04 -0.83 0.87
C ILE A 204 11.28 -1.10 2.35
N VAL A 205 10.76 -0.23 3.20
CA VAL A 205 10.76 -0.39 4.67
C VAL A 205 9.31 -0.40 5.15
N LYS A 206 9.03 -1.26 6.13
CA LYS A 206 7.74 -1.32 6.81
C LYS A 206 7.90 -0.68 8.18
N VAL A 207 6.98 0.21 8.53
CA VAL A 207 6.96 0.93 9.79
C VAL A 207 5.59 0.74 10.43
N ASP A 208 5.56 0.40 11.70
CA ASP A 208 4.34 0.30 12.49
C ASP A 208 3.65 1.68 12.55
N ALA A 209 2.38 1.72 12.16
CA ALA A 209 1.61 2.97 12.09
C ALA A 209 1.09 3.44 13.45
N GLU A 210 1.26 2.66 14.51
CA GLU A 210 0.95 3.01 15.91
C GLU A 210 2.19 3.48 16.67
N SER A 211 3.28 2.74 16.58
CA SER A 211 4.49 2.99 17.38
C SER A 211 5.57 3.78 16.64
N GLY A 212 5.61 3.70 15.32
CA GLY A 212 6.65 4.29 14.48
C GLY A 212 7.91 3.43 14.38
N GLU A 213 7.89 2.23 14.96
CA GLU A 213 9.02 1.30 14.91
C GLU A 213 9.12 0.60 13.56
N VAL A 214 10.36 0.34 13.13
CA VAL A 214 10.62 -0.41 11.89
C VAL A 214 10.36 -1.90 12.10
N ILE A 215 9.46 -2.45 11.29
CA ILE A 215 9.12 -3.87 11.29
C ILE A 215 10.18 -4.62 10.50
N LYS A 216 11.09 -5.28 11.22
CA LYS A 216 12.16 -6.08 10.60
C LYS A 216 11.59 -7.31 9.88
N PRO A 217 12.10 -7.64 8.68
CA PRO A 217 11.71 -8.88 8.02
C PRO A 217 12.16 -10.07 8.88
N GLU A 218 11.26 -11.01 9.14
CA GLU A 218 11.61 -12.27 9.78
C GLU A 218 12.64 -12.99 8.89
N LYS A 219 13.80 -13.31 9.46
CA LYS A 219 14.78 -14.17 8.80
C LYS A 219 14.09 -15.51 8.58
N ARG A 220 13.73 -15.84 7.34
CA ARG A 220 13.36 -17.20 6.98
C ARG A 220 14.59 -18.06 7.24
N GLU A 221 14.58 -18.83 8.31
CA GLU A 221 15.48 -19.97 8.41
C GLU A 221 15.24 -20.83 7.17
N LYS A 222 16.26 -20.95 6.32
CA LYS A 222 16.25 -21.93 5.23
C LYS A 222 16.03 -23.28 5.91
N SER A 223 14.88 -23.90 5.68
CA SER A 223 14.65 -25.28 6.10
C SER A 223 15.82 -26.11 5.59
N LYS A 224 16.63 -26.64 6.51
CA LYS A 224 17.62 -27.66 6.18
C LYS A 224 16.82 -28.82 5.60
N LYS A 225 16.96 -29.03 4.29
CA LYS A 225 16.42 -30.18 3.59
C LYS A 225 17.00 -31.41 4.32
N SER A 226 16.14 -32.15 5.02
CA SER A 226 16.46 -33.43 5.62
C SER A 226 17.03 -34.32 4.51
N SER A 227 18.33 -34.57 4.58
CA SER A 227 19.01 -35.56 3.74
C SER A 227 18.72 -36.92 4.35
N GLN A 228 17.59 -37.53 3.97
CA GLN A 228 17.44 -38.97 4.14
C GLN A 228 18.39 -39.68 3.17
N PRO A 229 19.22 -40.64 3.63
CA PRO A 229 20.03 -41.45 2.75
C PRO A 229 19.15 -42.39 1.91
N PRO A 230 19.57 -42.73 0.68
CA PRO A 230 18.81 -43.63 -0.18
C PRO A 230 18.75 -45.03 0.44
N ILE A 231 17.55 -45.61 0.40
CA ILE A 231 17.26 -46.99 0.78
C ILE A 231 17.97 -47.91 -0.21
N GLU A 232 18.90 -48.71 0.29
CA GLU A 232 19.49 -49.85 -0.42
C GLU A 232 18.38 -50.85 -0.79
N LYS A 233 18.23 -51.14 -2.07
CA LYS A 233 17.44 -52.29 -2.54
C LYS A 233 18.29 -53.54 -2.30
N GLN A 234 17.82 -54.42 -1.42
CA GLN A 234 18.23 -55.82 -1.46
C GLN A 234 17.54 -56.47 -2.67
N GLU A 235 18.34 -56.96 -3.61
CA GLU A 235 17.91 -57.96 -4.60
C GLU A 235 17.89 -59.32 -3.90
N GLU A 236 16.70 -59.90 -3.74
CA GLU A 236 16.51 -61.34 -3.64
C GLU A 236 15.89 -61.81 -4.96
N GLU A 237 16.70 -62.45 -5.79
CA GLU A 237 16.37 -63.68 -6.53
C GLU A 237 17.65 -64.43 -6.93
#